data_AF-A0A2G6APS7-F1
#
_entry.id   AF-A0A2G6APS7-F1
#
_cell.length_a   1.000
_cell.length_b   1.000
_cell.length_c   1.000
_cell.angle_alpha   90.00
_cell.angle_beta   90.00
_cell.angle_gamma   90.00
#
_symmetry.space_group_name_H-M   'P 1'
#
loop_
_entity.id
_entity.type
_entity.pdbx_description
1 polymer ?
#
loop_
_entity_poly.entity_id
_entity_poly.type
_entity_poly.pdbx_seq_one_letter_code
_entity_poly.pdbx_strand_id
1 'polypeptide(L)'
;MIKGMLGTNSIEQIAFVVNDIDQAISSFSKLLGISQPDWFLTGAHDRSQVFYKGKPSDTQSKLVLIDTPSVQFELMEVNDEPSTMRD
;
A
#
# COMPACT_ATOMS: atom_id res chain seq x y z
N MET A 1 -25.30 11.76 16.35
CA MET A 1 -24.08 11.05 15.89
C MET A 1 -22.86 11.78 16.41
N ILE A 2 -21.89 11.06 16.97
CA ILE A 2 -20.62 11.66 17.40
C ILE A 2 -19.82 12.00 16.13
N LYS A 3 -19.46 13.27 15.95
CA LYS A 3 -18.67 13.72 14.80
C LYS A 3 -17.19 13.50 15.10
N GLY A 4 -16.59 12.49 14.46
CA GLY A 4 -15.16 12.20 14.59
C GLY A 4 -14.28 13.27 13.95
N MET A 5 -13.00 13.33 14.37
CA MET A 5 -12.02 14.30 13.85
C MET A 5 -11.78 14.18 12.34
N LEU A 6 -11.88 12.96 11.80
CA LEU A 6 -11.73 12.68 10.37
C LEU A 6 -12.92 13.18 9.53
N GLY A 7 -14.04 13.53 10.16
CA GLY A 7 -15.25 13.99 9.47
C GLY A 7 -16.06 12.90 8.76
N THR A 8 -15.54 11.67 8.68
CA THR A 8 -16.19 10.48 8.12
C THR A 8 -15.87 9.25 8.98
N ASN A 9 -16.71 8.21 8.88
CA ASN A 9 -16.46 6.87 9.39
C ASN A 9 -16.44 5.81 8.26
N SER A 10 -16.53 6.23 6.99
CA SER A 10 -16.26 5.36 5.83
C SER A 10 -14.77 5.15 5.71
N ILE A 11 -14.36 3.90 5.51
CA ILE A 11 -12.97 3.52 5.28
C ILE A 11 -12.86 3.03 3.84
N GLU A 12 -12.18 3.80 3.00
CA GLU A 12 -12.03 3.46 1.57
C GLU A 12 -10.90 2.45 1.35
N GLN A 13 -9.78 2.59 2.06
CA GLN A 13 -8.58 1.81 1.82
C GLN A 13 -7.78 1.56 3.10
N ILE A 14 -7.16 0.38 3.18
CA ILE A 14 -6.21 0.01 4.23
C ILE A 14 -4.93 -0.49 3.56
N ALA A 15 -3.83 0.19 3.86
CA ALA A 15 -2.50 -0.15 3.37
C ALA A 15 -1.74 -1.01 4.39
N PHE A 16 -1.11 -2.08 3.93
CA PHE A 16 -0.21 -2.94 4.69
C PHE A 16 1.19 -2.88 4.08
N VAL A 17 2.17 -2.42 4.87
CA VAL A 17 3.59 -2.60 4.55
C VAL A 17 3.97 -4.03 4.91
N VAL A 18 4.51 -4.77 3.94
CA VAL A 18 4.86 -6.18 4.06
C VAL A 18 6.32 -6.41 3.68
N ASN A 19 6.91 -7.48 4.23
CA ASN A 19 8.31 -7.84 3.93
C ASN A 19 8.45 -8.65 2.64
N ASP A 20 7.39 -9.36 2.23
CA ASP A 20 7.34 -10.22 1.05
C ASP A 20 5.95 -10.12 0.43
N ILE A 21 5.85 -9.43 -0.71
CA ILE A 21 4.59 -9.18 -1.38
C ILE A 21 3.98 -10.44 -1.98
N ASP A 22 4.78 -11.39 -2.42
CA ASP A 22 4.30 -12.62 -3.04
C ASP A 22 3.65 -13.52 -1.97
N GLN A 23 4.26 -13.58 -0.78
CA GLN A 23 3.67 -14.25 0.38
C GLN A 23 2.39 -13.55 0.85
N ALA A 24 2.38 -12.21 0.87
CA ALA A 24 1.22 -11.44 1.28
C ALA A 24 0.05 -11.61 0.30
N ILE A 25 0.31 -11.53 -1.01
CA ILE A 25 -0.65 -11.81 -2.09
C ILE A 25 -1.25 -13.20 -1.92
N SER A 26 -0.41 -14.21 -1.71
CA SER A 26 -0.87 -15.59 -1.51
C SER A 26 -1.79 -15.72 -0.28
N SER A 27 -1.42 -15.07 0.83
CA SER A 27 -2.18 -15.10 2.08
C SER A 27 -3.52 -14.38 1.97
N PHE A 28 -3.55 -13.18 1.40
CA PHE A 28 -4.77 -12.41 1.18
C PHE A 28 -5.68 -13.07 0.15
N SER A 29 -5.12 -13.65 -0.91
CA SER A 29 -5.90 -14.38 -1.92
C SER A 29 -6.59 -15.59 -1.31
N LYS A 30 -5.89 -16.33 -0.44
CA LYS A 30 -6.47 -17.45 0.31
C LYS A 30 -7.53 -16.99 1.31
N LEU A 31 -7.29 -15.88 2.01
CA LEU A 31 -8.22 -15.31 2.98
C LEU A 31 -9.55 -14.87 2.31
N LEU A 32 -9.44 -14.20 1.17
CA LEU A 32 -10.57 -13.60 0.45
C LEU A 32 -11.22 -14.55 -0.57
N GLY A 33 -10.57 -15.67 -0.90
CA GLY A 33 -11.07 -16.64 -1.87
C GLY A 33 -11.00 -16.14 -3.33
N ILE A 34 -9.96 -15.35 -3.66
CA ILE A 34 -9.75 -14.76 -4.99
C ILE A 34 -8.54 -15.38 -5.70
N SER A 35 -8.43 -15.17 -7.01
CA SER A 35 -7.18 -15.43 -7.74
C SER A 35 -6.08 -14.48 -7.28
N GLN A 36 -4.83 -14.93 -7.34
CA GLN A 36 -3.69 -14.09 -6.98
C GLN A 36 -3.56 -12.91 -7.96
N PRO A 37 -3.69 -11.66 -7.48
CA PRO A 37 -3.43 -10.48 -8.31
C PRO A 37 -1.93 -10.28 -8.55
N ASP A 38 -1.60 -9.65 -9.67
CA ASP A 38 -0.24 -9.20 -9.96
C ASP A 38 0.04 -7.87 -9.26
N TRP A 39 1.26 -7.74 -8.73
CA TRP A 39 1.77 -6.45 -8.27
C TRP A 39 2.41 -5.67 -9.41
N PHE A 40 2.52 -4.35 -9.24
CA PHE A 40 3.31 -3.47 -10.10
C PHE A 40 4.33 -2.67 -9.28
N LEU A 41 5.43 -2.27 -9.91
CA LEU A 41 6.43 -1.43 -9.26
C LEU A 41 5.99 0.03 -9.34
N THR A 42 6.02 0.77 -8.23
CA THR A 42 5.75 2.20 -8.23
C THR A 42 6.78 2.97 -9.06
N GLY A 43 6.37 4.11 -9.62
CA GLY A 43 7.24 4.94 -10.44
C GLY A 43 8.49 5.40 -9.69
N ALA A 44 9.60 5.55 -10.41
CA ALA A 44 10.79 6.22 -9.90
C ALA A 44 10.49 7.69 -9.55
N HIS A 45 11.43 8.37 -8.89
CA HIS A 45 11.22 9.72 -8.35
C HIS A 45 10.71 10.74 -9.39
N ASP A 46 11.16 10.62 -10.65
CA ASP A 46 10.71 11.45 -11.76
C ASP A 46 9.18 11.41 -11.97
N ARG A 47 8.54 10.28 -11.65
CA ARG A 47 7.11 10.05 -11.72
C ARG A 47 6.40 10.15 -10.38
N SER A 48 7.00 9.62 -9.32
CA SER A 48 6.37 9.55 -7.99
C SER A 48 6.47 10.85 -7.21
N GLN A 49 7.48 11.69 -7.51
CA GLN A 49 7.74 12.97 -6.86
C GLN A 49 7.76 12.85 -5.32
N VAL A 50 8.26 11.71 -4.81
CA VAL A 50 8.25 11.42 -3.37
C VAL A 50 9.35 12.22 -2.67
N PHE A 51 8.96 12.91 -1.59
CA PHE A 51 9.87 13.57 -0.66
C PHE A 51 9.77 12.92 0.71
N TYR A 52 10.93 12.62 1.29
CA TYR A 52 11.06 12.09 2.61
C TYR A 52 11.86 13.04 3.51
N LYS A 53 11.26 13.51 4.61
CA LYS A 53 11.83 14.53 5.52
C LYS A 53 12.40 15.76 4.78
N GLY A 54 11.69 16.21 3.73
CA GLY A 54 12.05 17.38 2.93
C GLY A 54 13.12 17.15 1.85
N LYS A 55 13.59 15.91 1.65
CA LYS A 55 14.54 15.55 0.60
C LYS A 55 13.88 14.62 -0.44
N PRO A 56 14.24 14.71 -1.73
CA PRO A 56 13.87 13.70 -2.71
C PRO A 56 14.22 12.30 -2.22
N SER A 57 13.33 11.33 -2.43
CA SER A 57 13.58 9.92 -2.15
C SER A 57 13.30 9.10 -3.41
N ASP A 58 14.22 8.18 -3.70
CA ASP A 58 14.11 7.18 -4.75
C ASP A 58 13.40 5.90 -4.23
N THR A 59 12.64 6.02 -3.14
CA THR A 59 11.86 4.90 -2.62
C THR A 59 10.86 4.40 -3.65
N GLN A 60 10.82 3.09 -3.80
CA GLN A 60 9.89 2.37 -4.66
C GLN A 60 9.33 1.20 -3.89
N SER A 61 8.13 0.80 -4.29
CA SER A 61 7.43 -0.33 -3.70
C SER A 61 6.90 -1.24 -4.80
N LYS A 62 6.97 -2.55 -4.58
CA LYS A 62 6.01 -3.44 -5.23
C LYS A 62 4.66 -3.17 -4.56
N LEU A 63 3.62 -3.03 -5.36
CA LEU A 63 2.31 -2.61 -4.88
C LEU A 63 1.22 -3.42 -5.57
N VAL A 64 0.23 -3.87 -4.81
CA VAL A 64 -0.97 -4.50 -5.35
C VAL A 64 -2.20 -3.93 -4.65
N LEU A 65 -3.25 -3.71 -5.44
CA LEU A 65 -4.55 -3.24 -4.96
C LEU A 65 -5.55 -4.39 -5.10
N ILE A 66 -6.26 -4.67 -4.01
CA ILE A 66 -7.27 -5.72 -3.93
C ILE A 66 -8.59 -5.06 -3.60
N ASP A 67 -9.47 -4.97 -4.59
CA ASP A 67 -10.81 -4.42 -4.42
C ASP A 67 -11.70 -5.42 -3.69
N THR A 68 -12.38 -4.94 -2.65
CA THR A 68 -13.52 -5.64 -2.04
C THR A 68 -14.76 -4.74 -2.10
N PRO A 69 -15.97 -5.26 -1.85
CA PRO A 69 -17.18 -4.43 -1.90
C PRO A 69 -17.20 -3.24 -0.94
N SER A 70 -16.40 -3.26 0.13
CA SER A 70 -16.44 -2.23 1.19
C SER A 70 -15.13 -1.49 1.40
N VAL A 71 -13.98 -2.15 1.26
CA VAL A 71 -12.66 -1.56 1.53
C VAL A 71 -11.63 -2.11 0.54
N GLN A 72 -10.77 -1.26 0.01
CA GLN A 72 -9.63 -1.69 -0.79
C GLN A 72 -8.46 -2.07 0.12
N PHE A 73 -7.86 -3.22 -0.11
CA PHE A 73 -6.59 -3.57 0.52
C PHE A 73 -5.44 -3.20 -0.42
N GLU A 74 -4.48 -2.43 0.09
CA GLU A 74 -3.22 -2.13 -0.58
C GLU A 74 -2.10 -2.88 0.13
N LEU A 75 -1.38 -3.75 -0.57
CA LEU A 75 -0.19 -4.41 -0.03
C LEU A 75 1.03 -3.78 -0.69
N MET A 76 2.02 -3.40 0.11
CA MET A 76 3.24 -2.76 -0.37
C MET A 76 4.50 -3.36 0.25
N GLU A 77 5.44 -3.78 -0.59
CA GLU A 77 6.80 -4.16 -0.19
C GLU A 77 7.73 -3.05 -0.64
N VAL A 78 8.29 -2.32 0.32
CA VAL A 78 9.10 -1.12 0.09
C VAL A 78 10.56 -1.50 0.01
N ASN A 79 11.31 -0.87 -0.89
CA ASN A 79 12.75 -1.05 -1.01
C ASN A 79 13.54 -0.53 0.22
N ASP A 80 14.87 -0.63 0.14
CA ASP A 80 15.79 -0.24 1.21
C ASP A 80 16.01 1.27 1.39
N GLU A 81 15.38 2.09 0.55
CA GLU A 81 15.53 3.54 0.62
C GLU A 81 14.77 4.15 1.81
N PRO A 82 15.31 5.23 2.43
CA PRO A 82 14.62 5.95 3.48
C PRO A 82 13.26 6.49 3.00
N SER A 83 12.20 6.16 3.75
CA SER A 83 10.83 6.56 3.43
C SER A 83 9.92 6.52 4.65
N THR A 84 8.76 7.19 4.55
CA THR A 84 7.72 7.18 5.60
C THR A 84 7.16 5.77 5.85
N MET A 85 7.25 4.87 4.88
CA MET A 85 6.73 3.51 5.02
C MET A 85 7.75 2.54 5.65
N ARG A 86 8.99 3.00 5.85
CA ARG A 86 10.10 2.18 6.40
C ARG A 86 10.58 2.67 7.77
N ASP A 87 10.52 3.97 8.04
CA ASP A 87 10.82 4.56 9.36
C ASP A 87 9.75 4.23 10.41
#